data_AF-A0A7S4FGA7-F1
#
_entry.id   AF-A0A7S4FGA7-F1
#
_cell.length_a   1.000
_cell.length_b   1.000
_cell.length_c   1.000
_cell.angle_alpha   90.00
_cell.angle_beta   90.00
_cell.angle_gamma   90.00
#
_symmetry.space_group_name_H-M   'P 1'
#
loop_
_entity.id
_entity.type
_entity.pdbx_description
1 polymer ?
#
loop_
_entity_poly.entity_id
_entity_poly.type
_entity_poly.pdbx_seq_one_letter_code
_entity_poly.pdbx_strand_id
1 'polypeptide(L)'
;RNIVRWNVAQLSPTDGPRGHRILVLRKKEKKRQISNHNALLQHLRQSFPGIPVEESDMALPAKEQMRRLNEATVMITPPGSLGFIAMFAPTNTAVIFVDHWFPSQNLSRGMDQFVFQRMPYLNVFQYPV
;
A
#
# COMPACT_ATOMS: atom_id res chain seq x y z
N ARG A 1 6.42 31.76 -9.38
CA ARG A 1 5.82 30.48 -8.92
C ARG A 1 6.28 29.40 -9.89
N ASN A 2 7.24 28.56 -9.50
CA ASN A 2 7.76 27.50 -10.38
C ASN A 2 6.78 26.32 -10.39
N ILE A 3 6.14 26.09 -11.52
CA ILE A 3 5.32 24.90 -11.76
C ILE A 3 6.30 23.77 -12.08
N VAL A 4 6.50 22.85 -11.11
CA VAL A 4 7.23 21.61 -11.35
C VAL A 4 6.36 20.74 -12.26
N ARG A 5 6.69 20.71 -13.55
CA ARG A 5 6.14 19.74 -14.49
C ARG A 5 6.82 18.41 -14.23
N TRP A 6 6.12 17.53 -13.53
CA TRP A 6 6.56 16.15 -13.33
C TRP A 6 6.41 15.39 -14.64
N ASN A 7 7.52 14.94 -15.20
CA ASN A 7 7.50 13.94 -16.26
C ASN A 7 7.23 12.57 -15.62
N VAL A 8 5.96 12.27 -15.36
CA VAL A 8 5.49 10.94 -14.95
C VAL A 8 5.77 9.89 -16.05
N ALA A 9 6.13 10.35 -17.25
CA ALA A 9 6.48 9.55 -18.42
C ALA A 9 7.72 8.62 -18.28
N GLN A 10 8.50 8.69 -17.19
CA GLN A 10 9.64 7.79 -16.96
C GLN A 10 9.33 6.56 -16.11
N LEU A 11 8.13 6.45 -15.55
CA LEU A 11 7.67 5.23 -14.88
C LEU A 11 6.66 4.59 -15.82
N SER A 12 7.11 3.67 -16.66
CA SER A 12 6.16 2.95 -17.50
C SER A 12 5.28 2.10 -16.58
N PRO A 13 3.94 2.12 -16.72
CA PRO A 13 3.07 1.20 -15.99
C PRO A 13 3.33 -0.28 -16.36
N THR A 14 4.17 -0.53 -17.37
CA THR A 14 4.70 -1.84 -17.74
C THR A 14 6.00 -2.21 -17.03
N ASP A 15 6.69 -1.27 -16.38
CA ASP A 15 7.83 -1.54 -15.49
C ASP A 15 7.30 -2.07 -14.16
N GLY A 16 6.63 -3.22 -14.23
CA GLY A 16 6.21 -3.95 -13.07
C GLY A 16 7.42 -4.43 -12.26
N PRO A 17 7.20 -4.84 -11.01
CA PRO A 17 8.25 -5.36 -10.17
C PRO A 17 8.97 -6.53 -10.85
N ARG A 18 10.31 -6.46 -10.93
CA ARG A 18 11.17 -7.47 -11.58
C ARG A 18 11.30 -8.78 -10.78
N GLY A 19 10.68 -8.84 -9.62
CA GLY A 19 10.66 -9.98 -8.71
C GLY A 19 9.69 -9.73 -7.57
N HIS A 20 9.29 -10.78 -6.87
CA HIS A 20 8.36 -10.64 -5.75
C HIS A 20 8.99 -9.83 -4.61
N ARG A 21 8.26 -8.84 -4.11
CA ARG A 21 8.64 -8.01 -2.96
C ARG A 21 7.40 -7.62 -2.17
N ILE A 22 7.51 -7.70 -0.85
CA ILE A 22 6.47 -7.29 0.09
C ILE A 22 6.91 -5.97 0.73
N LEU A 23 6.08 -4.94 0.57
CA LEU A 23 6.29 -3.63 1.15
C LEU A 23 5.26 -3.38 2.25
N VAL A 24 5.71 -3.20 3.49
CA VAL A 24 4.84 -2.82 4.61
C VAL A 24 4.99 -1.32 4.88
N LEU A 25 3.91 -0.58 4.66
CA LEU A 25 3.90 0.87 4.84
C LEU A 25 3.70 1.21 6.32
N ARG A 26 4.56 2.09 6.82
CA ARG A 26 4.49 2.62 8.18
C ARG A 26 4.03 4.07 8.13
N LYS A 27 3.02 4.40 8.92
CA LYS A 27 2.63 5.79 9.20
C LYS A 27 3.23 6.22 10.53
N LYS A 28 3.72 7.46 10.64
CA LYS A 28 4.22 8.01 11.92
C LYS A 28 3.10 8.37 12.91
N GLU A 29 1.89 8.60 12.42
CA GLU A 29 0.75 9.02 13.25
C GLU A 29 0.18 7.83 14.04
N LYS A 30 0.22 7.92 15.38
CA LYS A 30 -0.23 6.84 16.30
C LYS A 30 -1.64 6.32 16.03
N LYS A 31 -2.54 7.16 15.51
CA LYS A 31 -3.94 6.80 15.28
C LYS A 31 -4.14 5.89 14.07
N ARG A 32 -3.18 5.82 13.14
CA ARG A 32 -3.27 5.12 11.84
C ARG A 32 -2.12 4.16 11.61
N GLN A 33 -1.77 3.38 12.65
CA GLN A 33 -0.68 2.42 12.62
C GLN A 33 -1.20 0.98 12.73
N ILE A 34 -0.46 0.05 12.13
CA ILE A 34 -0.58 -1.38 12.43
C ILE A 34 0.03 -1.59 13.82
N SER A 35 -0.79 -2.01 14.80
CA SER A 35 -0.38 -2.10 16.21
C SER A 35 0.76 -3.10 16.44
N ASN A 36 0.76 -4.21 15.72
CA ASN A 36 1.75 -5.28 15.78
C ASN A 36 2.75 -5.23 14.61
N HIS A 37 3.08 -4.04 14.10
CA HIS A 37 3.88 -3.86 12.87
C HIS A 37 5.20 -4.66 12.85
N ASN A 38 5.98 -4.63 13.93
CA ASN A 38 7.25 -5.36 13.98
C ASN A 38 7.04 -6.89 13.96
N ALA A 39 6.01 -7.39 14.66
CA ALA A 39 5.66 -8.81 14.65
C ALA A 39 5.16 -9.26 13.28
N LEU A 40 4.38 -8.41 12.59
CA LEU A 40 3.97 -8.62 11.21
C LEU A 40 5.19 -8.74 10.28
N LEU A 41 6.13 -7.78 10.34
CA LEU A 41 7.36 -7.84 9.53
C LEU A 41 8.16 -9.12 9.78
N GLN A 42 8.34 -9.49 11.04
CA GLN A 42 9.06 -10.71 11.41
C GLN A 42 8.36 -11.96 10.87
N HIS A 43 7.04 -12.05 11.06
CA HIS A 43 6.24 -13.16 10.57
C HIS A 43 6.34 -13.28 9.05
N LEU A 44 6.20 -12.19 8.31
CA LEU A 44 6.32 -12.18 6.85
C LEU A 44 7.71 -12.67 6.38
N ARG A 45 8.79 -12.21 7.04
CA ARG A 45 10.15 -12.64 6.70
C ARG A 45 10.36 -14.13 6.96
N GLN A 46 9.77 -14.67 8.02
CA GLN A 46 9.85 -16.09 8.36
C GLN A 46 9.00 -16.96 7.43
N SER A 47 7.79 -16.51 7.09
CA SER A 47 6.86 -17.23 6.23
C SER A 47 7.29 -17.21 4.75
N PHE A 48 8.07 -16.21 4.33
CA PHE A 48 8.53 -16.04 2.95
C PHE A 48 10.05 -15.82 2.87
N PRO A 49 10.88 -16.82 3.23
CA PRO A 49 12.33 -16.63 3.42
C PRO A 49 13.14 -16.28 2.15
N GLY A 50 12.53 -16.33 0.96
CA GLY A 50 13.13 -15.90 -0.31
C GLY A 50 12.56 -14.60 -0.89
N ILE A 51 11.58 -13.98 -0.23
CA ILE A 51 10.92 -12.77 -0.71
C ILE A 51 11.40 -11.59 0.13
N PRO A 52 11.98 -10.53 -0.47
CA PRO A 52 12.32 -9.31 0.25
C PRO A 52 11.08 -8.70 0.93
N VAL A 53 11.15 -8.55 2.25
CA VAL A 53 10.13 -7.87 3.07
C VAL A 53 10.71 -6.59 3.65
N GLU A 54 10.28 -5.48 3.09
CA GLU A 54 10.76 -4.14 3.42
C GLU A 54 9.70 -3.31 4.13
N GLU A 55 10.15 -2.40 4.99
CA GLU A 55 9.29 -1.35 5.52
C GLU A 55 9.59 -0.02 4.80
N SER A 56 8.56 0.81 4.64
CA SER A 56 8.72 2.16 4.11
C SER A 56 7.83 3.15 4.83
N ASP A 57 8.39 4.32 5.10
CA ASP A 57 7.69 5.42 5.73
C ASP A 57 6.92 6.25 4.68
N MET A 58 5.64 6.49 4.94
CA MET A 58 4.79 7.36 4.12
C MET A 58 5.17 8.85 4.22
N ALA A 59 6.18 9.21 5.02
CA ALA A 59 6.74 10.56 5.09
C ALA A 59 7.90 10.79 4.10
N LEU A 60 8.28 9.79 3.28
CA LEU A 60 9.34 9.95 2.27
C LEU A 60 8.93 10.96 1.18
N PRO A 61 9.88 11.59 0.46
CA PRO A 61 9.56 12.40 -0.72
C PRO A 61 8.75 11.59 -1.75
N ALA A 62 7.79 12.22 -2.43
CA ALA A 62 6.87 11.55 -3.35
C ALA A 62 7.57 10.67 -4.41
N LYS A 63 8.72 11.13 -4.94
CA LYS A 63 9.53 10.36 -5.90
C LYS A 63 10.01 9.02 -5.31
N GLU A 64 10.46 9.03 -4.07
CA GLU A 64 10.96 7.82 -3.40
C GLU A 64 9.81 6.90 -3.01
N GLN A 65 8.65 7.45 -2.63
CA GLN A 65 7.44 6.66 -2.42
C GLN A 65 7.04 5.92 -3.70
N MET A 66 6.93 6.63 -4.82
CA MET A 66 6.58 6.02 -6.11
C MET A 66 7.57 4.95 -6.55
N ARG A 67 8.89 5.21 -6.37
CA ARG A 67 9.93 4.21 -6.68
C ARG A 67 9.70 2.91 -5.88
N ARG A 68 9.44 3.03 -4.58
CA ARG A 68 9.21 1.87 -3.70
C ARG A 68 7.91 1.15 -4.02
N LEU A 69 6.83 1.88 -4.33
CA LEU A 69 5.58 1.27 -4.78
C LEU A 69 5.77 0.47 -6.07
N ASN A 70 6.53 1.00 -7.02
CA ASN A 70 6.79 0.32 -8.30
C ASN A 70 7.63 -0.96 -8.16
N GLU A 71 8.43 -1.06 -7.11
CA GLU A 71 9.24 -2.26 -6.82
C GLU A 71 8.48 -3.35 -6.06
N ALA A 72 7.29 -3.05 -5.53
CA ALA A 72 6.53 -3.97 -4.69
C ALA A 72 5.51 -4.78 -5.50
N THR A 73 5.45 -6.10 -5.29
CA THR A 73 4.34 -6.95 -5.77
C THR A 73 3.18 -6.99 -4.79
N VAL A 74 3.48 -6.90 -3.49
CA VAL A 74 2.48 -6.90 -2.42
C VAL A 74 2.74 -5.70 -1.53
N MET A 75 1.70 -4.91 -1.28
CA MET A 75 1.77 -3.75 -0.40
C MET A 75 0.81 -3.98 0.78
N ILE A 76 1.30 -3.84 2.00
CA ILE A 76 0.48 -3.91 3.21
C ILE A 76 0.49 -2.54 3.85
N THR A 77 -0.69 -1.96 4.10
CA THR A 77 -0.77 -0.57 4.54
C THR A 77 -1.86 -0.35 5.59
N PRO A 78 -1.61 0.51 6.59
CA PRO A 78 -2.66 0.99 7.48
C PRO A 78 -3.64 1.92 6.72
N PRO A 79 -4.77 2.28 7.33
CA PRO A 79 -5.81 2.98 6.61
C PRO A 79 -5.42 4.43 6.30
N GLY A 80 -6.00 4.95 5.21
CA GLY A 80 -5.75 6.30 4.70
C GLY A 80 -4.54 6.43 3.76
N SER A 81 -3.96 5.35 3.28
CA SER A 81 -3.04 5.35 2.11
C SER A 81 -3.72 4.84 0.84
N LEU A 82 -5.00 4.46 0.95
CA LEU A 82 -5.85 3.86 -0.09
C LEU A 82 -5.82 4.64 -1.40
N GLY A 83 -6.14 5.94 -1.35
CA GLY A 83 -6.20 6.77 -2.56
C GLY A 83 -4.86 6.91 -3.27
N PHE A 84 -3.77 7.10 -2.52
CA PHE A 84 -2.43 7.22 -3.10
C PHE A 84 -2.02 5.91 -3.79
N ILE A 85 -2.16 4.78 -3.11
CA ILE A 85 -1.77 3.49 -3.69
C ILE A 85 -2.66 3.14 -4.87
N ALA A 86 -3.97 3.39 -4.81
CA ALA A 86 -4.87 3.11 -5.93
C ALA A 86 -4.52 3.87 -7.23
N MET A 87 -3.94 5.08 -7.11
CA MET A 87 -3.52 5.86 -8.28
C MET A 87 -2.16 5.44 -8.84
N PHE A 88 -1.27 4.90 -8.01
CA PHE A 88 0.15 4.72 -8.35
C PHE A 88 0.66 3.28 -8.20
N ALA A 89 -0.18 2.34 -7.77
CA ALA A 89 0.17 0.93 -7.77
C ALA A 89 0.43 0.46 -9.20
N PRO A 90 1.57 -0.18 -9.50
CA PRO A 90 1.80 -0.72 -10.83
C PRO A 90 0.89 -1.92 -11.08
N THR A 91 0.79 -2.32 -12.35
CA THR A 91 0.06 -3.53 -12.72
C THR A 91 0.65 -4.77 -12.05
N ASN A 92 -0.18 -5.82 -11.87
CA ASN A 92 0.20 -7.08 -11.21
C ASN A 92 0.62 -6.92 -9.74
N THR A 93 0.07 -5.94 -9.04
CA THR A 93 0.26 -5.79 -7.60
C THR A 93 -0.98 -6.13 -6.80
N ALA A 94 -0.76 -6.67 -5.61
CA ALA A 94 -1.78 -6.86 -4.60
C ALA A 94 -1.59 -5.82 -3.49
N VAL A 95 -2.68 -5.24 -3.02
CA VAL A 95 -2.66 -4.31 -1.89
C VAL A 95 -3.57 -4.82 -0.80
N ILE A 96 -3.03 -4.95 0.41
CA ILE A 96 -3.72 -5.39 1.61
C ILE A 96 -3.88 -4.16 2.51
N PHE A 97 -5.12 -3.77 2.72
CA PHE A 97 -5.49 -2.69 3.62
C PHE A 97 -5.86 -3.27 4.97
N VAL A 98 -5.11 -2.90 6.01
CA VAL A 98 -5.42 -3.27 7.38
C VAL A 98 -6.33 -2.18 7.94
N ASP A 99 -7.64 -2.43 7.95
CA ASP A 99 -8.60 -1.45 8.47
C ASP A 99 -8.50 -1.32 9.99
N HIS A 100 -8.94 -0.18 10.52
CA HIS A 100 -9.07 -0.02 11.96
C HIS A 100 -10.30 -0.74 12.47
N TRP A 101 -10.08 -1.62 13.45
CA TRP A 101 -11.16 -2.06 14.31
C TRP A 101 -11.46 -0.96 15.33
N PHE A 102 -12.54 -0.19 15.11
CA PHE A 102 -13.11 0.74 16.09
C PHE A 102 -14.33 0.08 16.76
N PRO A 103 -14.21 -0.43 18.00
CA PRO A 103 -15.31 -1.14 18.67
C PRO A 103 -16.59 -0.31 18.82
N SER A 104 -16.47 1.02 18.89
CA SER A 104 -17.57 1.95 19.15
C SER A 104 -18.11 2.66 17.90
N GLN A 105 -17.42 2.57 16.76
CA GLN A 105 -17.72 3.35 15.55
C GLN A 105 -17.29 2.56 14.31
N ASN A 106 -17.99 1.45 14.04
CA ASN A 106 -17.74 0.59 12.88
C ASN A 106 -18.21 1.26 11.57
N LEU A 107 -17.67 2.46 11.29
CA LEU A 107 -18.08 3.39 10.23
C LEU A 107 -17.28 3.21 8.93
N SER A 108 -16.19 2.42 8.93
CA SER A 108 -15.35 2.19 7.74
C SER A 108 -15.83 1.07 6.82
N ARG A 109 -16.95 0.39 7.11
CA ARG A 109 -17.47 -0.68 6.22
C ARG A 109 -17.90 -0.09 4.88
N GLY A 110 -17.18 -0.42 3.80
CA GLY A 110 -17.61 -0.20 2.41
C GLY A 110 -17.17 1.10 1.75
N MET A 111 -16.36 1.94 2.41
CA MET A 111 -15.80 3.14 1.76
C MET A 111 -14.85 2.78 0.61
N ASP A 112 -14.09 1.70 0.77
CA ASP A 112 -13.25 1.07 -0.22
C ASP A 112 -14.06 0.55 -1.42
N GLN A 113 -15.21 -0.07 -1.18
CA GLN A 113 -16.11 -0.50 -2.25
C GLN A 113 -16.57 0.69 -3.09
N PHE A 114 -16.98 1.81 -2.47
CA PHE A 114 -17.37 3.01 -3.21
C PHE A 114 -16.23 3.62 -4.04
N VAL A 115 -15.01 3.65 -3.49
CA VAL A 115 -13.83 4.20 -4.19
C VAL A 115 -13.42 3.33 -5.37
N PHE A 116 -13.55 2.00 -5.25
CA PHE A 116 -13.05 1.06 -6.26
C PHE A 116 -14.11 0.49 -7.21
N GLN A 117 -15.39 0.71 -6.95
CA GLN A 117 -16.49 0.21 -7.79
C GLN A 117 -16.35 0.62 -9.27
N ARG A 118 -15.63 1.71 -9.57
CA ARG A 118 -15.42 2.21 -10.93
C ARG A 118 -14.07 1.85 -11.54
N MET A 119 -13.29 1.00 -10.88
CA MET A 119 -11.97 0.55 -11.38
C MET A 119 -12.07 -0.91 -11.83
N PRO A 120 -12.39 -1.19 -13.11
CA PRO A 120 -12.71 -2.55 -13.58
C PRO A 120 -11.52 -3.53 -13.52
N TYR A 121 -10.31 -3.00 -13.35
CA TYR A 121 -9.07 -3.77 -13.21
C TYR A 121 -8.70 -4.09 -11.75
N LEU A 122 -9.54 -3.70 -10.78
CA LEU A 122 -9.28 -3.87 -9.35
C LEU A 122 -10.21 -4.94 -8.76
N ASN A 123 -9.61 -5.98 -8.18
CA ASN A 123 -10.34 -7.01 -7.45
C ASN A 123 -10.27 -6.72 -5.95
N VAL A 124 -11.42 -6.47 -5.30
CA VAL A 124 -11.50 -6.19 -3.87
C VAL A 124 -11.94 -7.45 -3.12
N PHE A 125 -11.17 -7.84 -2.11
CA PHE A 125 -11.52 -8.91 -1.19
C PHE A 125 -11.57 -8.35 0.23
N GLN A 126 -12.65 -8.64 0.96
CA GLN A 126 -12.82 -8.21 2.34
C GLN A 126 -12.88 -9.43 3.25
N TYR A 127 -11.99 -9.46 4.24
CA TYR A 127 -11.94 -10.52 5.24
C TYR A 127 -12.30 -9.91 6.60
N PRO A 128 -13.38 -10.34 7.26
CA PRO A 128 -13.69 -9.87 8.61
C PRO A 128 -12.63 -10.38 9.60
N VAL A 129 -12.32 -9.56 10.60
CA VAL A 129 -11.47 -9.91 11.75
C VAL A 129 -12.35 -10.18 12.95
#